data_AF-A0A6A0HAF2-F1
#
_entry.id   AF-A0A6A0HAF2-F1
#
_cell.length_a   1.000
_cell.length_b   1.000
_cell.length_c   1.000
_cell.angle_alpha   90.00
_cell.angle_beta   90.00
_cell.angle_gamma   90.00
#
_symmetry.space_group_name_H-M   'P 1'
#
loop_
_entity.id
_entity.type
_entity.pdbx_description
1 polymer ?
#
loop_
_entity_poly.entity_id
_entity_poly.type
_entity_poly.pdbx_seq_one_letter_code
_entity_poly.pdbx_strand_id
1 'polypeptide(L)' 'MKVQDTISNRTYELDGVFDPCCAQKTVYEKAVQPLVKAVLQGYNATVLAYGQTGSGKTFTMGTGGGLQSRPQVTAF' A
#
# COMPACT_ATOMS: atom_id res chain seq x y z
N MET A 1 -7.24 10.27 9.58
CA MET A 1 -8.10 9.22 10.18
C MET A 1 -7.37 8.61 11.35
N LYS A 2 -8.03 8.45 12.51
CA LYS A 2 -7.38 7.95 13.73
C LYS A 2 -7.54 6.43 13.82
N VAL A 3 -6.44 5.70 13.95
CA VAL A 3 -6.41 4.25 14.18
C VAL A 3 -6.01 4.01 15.64
N GLN A 4 -6.83 3.30 16.40
CA GLN A 4 -6.55 2.96 17.79
C GLN A 4 -6.06 1.51 17.86
N ASP A 5 -4.86 1.31 18.40
CA ASP A 5 -4.36 -0.01 18.77
C ASP A 5 -4.98 -0.43 20.11
N THR A 6 -5.83 -1.45 20.09
CA THR A 6 -6.56 -1.92 21.29
C THR A 6 -5.64 -2.50 22.35
N ILE A 7 -4.46 -3.01 21.95
CA ILE A 7 -3.51 -3.70 22.85
C ILE A 7 -2.59 -2.70 23.58
N SER A 8 -2.20 -1.61 22.92
CA SER A 8 -1.26 -0.62 23.48
C SER A 8 -1.90 0.74 23.80
N ASN A 9 -3.22 0.88 23.58
CA ASN A 9 -3.97 2.14 23.66
C ASN A 9 -3.28 3.31 22.93
N ARG A 10 -2.61 3.01 21.81
CA ARG A 10 -1.90 4.00 20.98
C ARG A 10 -2.82 4.43 19.85
N THR A 11 -2.84 5.73 19.57
CA THR A 11 -3.60 6.29 18.46
C THR A 11 -2.63 6.80 17.41
N TYR A 12 -2.80 6.36 16.16
CA TYR A 12 -2.03 6.84 15.02
C TYR A 12 -2.92 7.67 14.12
N GLU A 13 -2.41 8.80 13.65
CA GLU A 13 -3.11 9.67 12.72
C GLU A 13 -2.45 9.54 11.35
N LEU A 14 -3.20 8.99 10.41
CA LEU A 14 -2.75 8.72 9.05
C LEU A 14 -3.67 9.44 8.06
N ASP A 15 -3.13 9.81 6.90
CA ASP A 15 -3.88 10.48 5.83
C ASP A 15 -4.97 9.57 5.25
N GLY A 16 -4.72 8.26 5.22
CA GLY A 16 -5.67 7.26 4.74
C GLY A 16 -5.44 5.91 5.41
N VAL A 17 -6.56 5.24 5.72
CA VAL A 17 -6.59 3.87 6.25
C VAL A 17 -7.52 3.08 5.36
N PHE A 18 -7.07 1.91 4.90
CA PHE A 18 -7.83 1.05 4.02
C PHE A 18 -8.22 -0.22 4.78
N ASP A 19 -9.49 -0.62 4.64
CA ASP A 19 -10.01 -1.85 5.20
C ASP A 19 -9.40 -3.08 4.49
N PRO A 20 -9.24 -4.23 5.15
CA PRO A 20 -8.79 -5.46 4.50
C PRO A 20 -9.62 -5.89 3.29
N CYS A 21 -10.91 -5.53 3.24
CA CYS A 21 -11.81 -5.80 2.11
C CYS A 21 -11.72 -4.74 1.00
N CYS A 22 -10.86 -3.73 1.13
CA CYS A 22 -10.72 -2.65 0.16
C CYS A 22 -10.16 -3.18 -1.17
N ALA A 23 -10.78 -2.78 -2.28
CA ALA A 23 -10.29 -3.13 -3.60
C ALA A 23 -9.03 -2.35 -3.96
N GLN A 24 -8.11 -3.01 -4.68
CA GLN A 24 -6.86 -2.41 -5.14
C GLN A 24 -7.07 -1.13 -5.97
N LYS A 25 -8.17 -1.08 -6.75
CA LYS A 25 -8.59 0.10 -7.51
C LYS A 25 -8.85 1.30 -6.59
N THR A 26 -9.55 1.09 -5.48
CA THR A 26 -9.87 2.15 -4.52
C THR A 26 -8.62 2.69 -3.82
N VAL A 27 -7.65 1.82 -3.51
CA VAL A 27 -6.35 2.24 -2.97
C VAL A 27 -5.61 3.12 -3.97
N TYR A 28 -5.55 2.71 -5.24
CA TYR A 28 -4.93 3.49 -6.31
C TYR A 28 -5.61 4.86 -6.51
N GLU A 29 -6.93 4.90 -6.62
CA GLU A 29 -7.71 6.13 -6.84
C GLU A 29 -7.52 7.14 -5.69
N LYS A 30 -7.47 6.66 -4.44
CA LYS A 30 -7.34 7.56 -3.28
C LYS A 30 -5.89 7.99 -3.02
N ALA A 31 -4.92 7.09 -3.14
CA ALA A 31 -3.54 7.38 -2.73
C ALA A 31 -2.62 7.80 -3.89
N VAL A 32 -2.81 7.22 -5.08
CA VAL A 32 -1.83 7.32 -6.19
C VAL A 32 -2.32 8.25 -7.30
N GLN A 33 -3.60 8.22 -7.64
CA GLN A 33 -4.18 9.09 -8.68
C GLN A 33 -3.88 10.59 -8.50
N PRO A 34 -3.95 11.21 -7.29
CA PRO A 34 -3.58 12.61 -7.13
C PRO A 34 -2.09 12.86 -7.39
N LEU A 35 -1.22 11.92 -7.02
CA LEU A 35 0.22 12.00 -7.30
C LEU A 35 0.50 11.94 -8.80
N VAL A 36 -0.20 11.07 -9.54
CA VAL A 36 -0.08 11.01 -11.01
C VAL A 36 -0.45 12.34 -11.65
N LYS A 37 -1.50 13.01 -11.18
CA LYS A 37 -1.87 14.35 -11.67
C LYS A 37 -0.78 15.39 -11.39
N ALA A 38 -0.17 15.35 -10.20
CA ALA A 38 0.95 16.23 -9.86
C ALA A 38 2.18 15.96 -10.74
N VAL A 39 2.46 14.68 -11.06
CA VAL A 39 3.53 14.31 -11.99
C VAL A 39 3.32 14.90 -13.38
N LEU A 40 2.08 14.86 -13.89
CA LEU A 40 1.74 15.47 -15.17
C LEU A 40 1.87 17.00 -15.18
N GLN A 41 1.85 17.64 -14.01
CA GLN A 41 2.09 19.09 -13.85
C GLN A 41 3.58 19.44 -13.71
N GLY A 42 4.48 18.44 -13.78
CA GLY A 42 5.93 18.65 -13.69
C GLY A 42 6.52 18.46 -12.30
N TYR A 43 5.76 17.95 -11.33
CA TYR A 43 6.27 17.62 -10.00
C TYR A 43 6.83 16.19 -9.94
N ASN A 44 7.87 15.98 -9.13
CA ASN A 44 8.33 14.62 -8.84
C ASN A 44 7.46 14.01 -7.75
N ALA A 45 6.96 12.80 -7.97
CA ALA A 45 6.27 12.01 -6.96
C ALA A 45 7.00 10.68 -6.74
N THR A 46 6.99 10.20 -5.49
CA THR A 46 7.60 8.92 -5.12
C THR A 46 6.65 8.17 -4.21
N VAL A 47 6.38 6.90 -4.52
CA VAL A 47 5.52 6.02 -3.72
C VAL A 47 6.38 4.87 -3.22
N LEU A 48 6.39 4.67 -1.90
CA LEU A 48 7.13 3.62 -1.23
C LEU A 48 6.15 2.76 -0.43
N ALA A 49 6.28 1.45 -0.55
CA ALA A 49 5.54 0.49 0.28
C ALA A 49 6.47 -0.07 1.36
N TYR A 50 6.10 0.11 2.62
CA TYR A 50 6.87 -0.35 3.78
C TYR A 50 6.03 -1.27 4.68
N GLY A 51 6.69 -2.19 5.37
CA GLY A 51 6.05 -3.17 6.26
C GLY A 51 6.85 -4.46 6.35
N GLN A 52 6.48 -5.36 7.26
CA GLN A 52 7.12 -6.67 7.40
C GLN A 52 6.95 -7.56 6.16
N THR A 53 7.81 -8.56 5.97
CA THR A 53 7.64 -9.57 4.91
C THR A 53 6.28 -10.26 5.04
N GLY A 54 5.58 -10.49 3.92
CA GLY A 54 4.22 -11.02 3.90
C GLY A 54 3.10 -9.98 4.07
N SER A 55 3.40 -8.70 4.35
CA SER A 55 2.39 -7.65 4.56
C SER A 55 1.72 -7.11 3.28
N GLY A 56 1.94 -7.72 2.12
CA GLY A 56 1.30 -7.31 0.86
C GLY A 56 1.91 -6.09 0.14
N LYS A 57 3.17 -5.70 0.44
CA LYS A 57 3.88 -4.62 -0.30
C LYS A 57 3.88 -4.84 -1.82
N THR A 58 4.29 -6.03 -2.24
CA THR A 58 4.35 -6.49 -3.63
C THR A 58 2.97 -6.52 -4.27
N PHE A 59 1.97 -6.97 -3.51
CA PHE A 59 0.57 -6.99 -3.93
C PHE A 59 0.04 -5.56 -4.19
N THR A 60 0.41 -4.61 -3.33
CA THR A 60 -0.05 -3.22 -3.41
C THR A 60 0.68 -2.43 -4.51
N MET A 61 1.99 -2.62 -4.70
CA MET A 61 2.75 -1.91 -5.73
C MET A 61 2.60 -2.53 -7.12
N GLY A 62 2.25 -3.81 -7.19
CA GLY A 62 2.27 -4.59 -8.42
C GLY A 62 3.70 -5.01 -8.78
N THR A 63 3.94 -6.30 -8.79
CA THR A 63 5.07 -6.87 -9.56
C THR A 63 4.63 -7.07 -10.99
N GLY A 64 5.43 -6.63 -11.97
CA GLY A 64 5.24 -6.88 -13.40
C GLY A 64 5.40 -8.35 -13.80
N GLY A 65 4.86 -9.28 -13.03
CA GLY A 65 4.81 -10.70 -13.31
C GLY A 65 3.36 -11.15 -13.28
N GLY A 66 2.72 -11.19 -14.44
CA GLY A 66 1.55 -12.03 -14.62
C GLY A 66 2.00 -13.48 -14.49
N LEU A 67 2.09 -14.00 -13.27
CA LEU A 67 2.26 -15.41 -12.97
C LEU A 67 1.76 -15.67 -11.55
N GLN A 68 0.53 -16.19 -11.54
CA GLN A 68 -0.01 -17.14 -10.58
C GLN A 68 1.07 -17.81 -9.72
N SER A 69 0.91 -17.67 -8.40
CA SER A 69 1.40 -18.56 -7.34
C SER A 69 2.20 -19.79 -7.82
N ARG A 70 3.54 -19.70 -7.77
CA ARG A 70 4.38 -20.84 -7.40
C ARG A 70 4.94 -20.55 -6.01
N PRO A 71 4.72 -21.41 -5.00
CA PRO A 71 5.41 -21.28 -3.74
C PRO A 71 6.86 -21.65 -4.03
N GLN A 72 7.79 -20.71 -3.92
CA GLN A 72 9.21 -21.03 -3.89
C GLN A 72 9.84 -20.37 -2.68
N VAL A 73 10.03 -21.25 -1.69
CA VAL A 73 11.16 -21.37 -0.77
C VAL A 73 11.49 -20.17 0.10
N THR A 74 11.32 -20.41 1.40
CA THR A 74 12.03 -19.81 2.54
C THR A 74 13.35 -19.13 2.16
N ALA A 75 13.46 -17.85 2.46
CA ALA A 75 14.75 -17.19 2.62
C ALA A 75 14.77 -16.58 4.04
N PHE A 76 15.67 -17.16 4.84
CA PHE A 76 16.05 -16.93 6.24
C PHE A 76 15.33 -15.85 7.04
#